data_AF-A0A2M9P6X9-F1
#
_entry.id   AF-A0A2M9P6X9-F1
#
_cell.length_a   1.000
_cell.length_b   1.000
_cell.length_c   1.000
_cell.angle_alpha   90.00
_cell.angle_beta   90.00
_cell.angle_gamma   90.00
#
_symmetry.space_group_name_H-M   'P 1'
#
loop_
_entity.id
_entity.type
_entity.pdbx_description
1 polymer ?
#
loop_
_entity_poly.entity_id
_entity_poly.type
_entity_poly.pdbx_seq_one_letter_code
_entity_poly.pdbx_strand_id
1 'polypeptide(L)'
;GVLVVLSSGPRETTLRNPHLTLAKPLKDRDPTSRTGPDVICFSHLRWDFVLQRPQHLMQRFAHTSRVFFVEEIIPTDHHLPYLEFHAFEGTSVTAVRHACLITPTCAARDAAGRVA
;
A
#
# COMPACT_ATOMS: atom_id res chain seq x y z
N GLY A 1 13.83 -5.02 8.78
CA GLY A 1 14.42 -3.94 7.95
C GLY A 1 13.29 -3.20 7.25
N VAL A 2 13.52 -1.95 6.80
CA VAL A 2 12.56 -1.20 5.99
C VAL A 2 13.27 -0.78 4.70
N LEU A 3 12.67 -1.06 3.55
CA LEU A 3 13.18 -0.67 2.24
C LEU A 3 12.31 0.47 1.69
N VAL A 4 12.92 1.61 1.38
CA VAL A 4 12.21 2.76 0.79
C VAL A 4 12.63 2.91 -0.67
N VAL A 5 11.66 2.95 -1.56
CA VAL A 5 11.82 3.14 -3.01
C VAL A 5 11.18 4.48 -3.41
N LEU A 6 11.93 5.29 -4.16
CA LEU A 6 11.44 6.55 -4.73
C LEU A 6 11.16 6.33 -6.22
N SER A 7 9.91 6.53 -6.64
CA SER A 7 9.49 6.45 -8.04
C SER A 7 9.46 7.85 -8.66
N SER A 8 10.41 8.10 -9.55
CA SER A 8 10.56 9.33 -10.34
C SER A 8 10.11 9.09 -11.79
N GLY A 9 8.82 8.79 -11.99
CA GLY A 9 8.21 8.68 -13.31
C GLY A 9 7.38 9.93 -13.66
N PRO A 10 7.21 10.27 -14.96
CA PRO A 10 6.20 11.24 -15.37
C PRO A 10 4.84 10.81 -14.83
N ARG A 11 4.09 11.75 -14.27
CA ARG A 11 2.81 11.51 -13.59
C ARG A 11 1.70 11.28 -14.60
N GLU A 12 1.76 10.18 -15.34
CA GLU A 12 0.60 9.68 -16.06
C GLU A 12 -0.45 9.25 -15.02
N THR A 13 -1.49 10.06 -14.91
CA THR A 13 -2.59 9.91 -13.95
C THR A 13 -3.57 8.81 -14.40
N THR A 14 -3.07 7.76 -15.07
CA THR A 14 -3.90 6.78 -15.80
C THR A 14 -3.99 5.42 -15.10
N LEU A 15 -3.84 5.37 -13.78
CA LEU A 15 -4.48 4.32 -12.97
C LEU A 15 -5.85 4.84 -12.50
N ARG A 16 -6.77 5.05 -13.45
CA ARG A 16 -8.20 5.18 -13.15
C ARG A 16 -8.72 3.79 -12.78
N ASN A 17 -8.53 3.41 -11.53
CA ASN A 17 -9.18 2.25 -10.97
C ASN A 17 -10.37 2.77 -10.14
N PRO A 18 -11.63 2.67 -10.63
CA PRO A 18 -12.81 3.25 -9.97
C PRO A 18 -13.14 2.58 -8.64
N HIS A 19 -12.50 1.46 -8.32
CA HIS A 19 -12.65 0.73 -7.05
C HIS A 19 -11.59 1.13 -5.99
N LEU A 20 -10.54 1.84 -6.39
CA LEU A 20 -9.61 2.50 -5.49
C LEU A 20 -10.17 3.89 -5.19
N THR A 21 -11.24 3.95 -4.41
CA THR A 21 -11.65 5.20 -3.76
C THR A 21 -10.55 5.53 -2.77
N LEU A 22 -9.56 6.26 -3.29
CA LEU A 22 -8.45 6.86 -2.62
C LEU A 22 -8.89 7.30 -1.23
N ALA A 23 -8.13 6.89 -0.22
CA ALA A 23 -8.14 7.42 1.14
C ALA A 23 -8.80 8.81 1.15
N LYS A 24 -9.91 8.92 1.90
CA LYS A 24 -10.73 10.14 1.99
C LYS A 24 -9.77 11.33 1.98
N PRO A 25 -9.80 12.21 0.96
CA PRO A 25 -8.79 13.24 0.82
C PRO A 25 -8.76 14.01 2.14
N LEU A 26 -7.57 14.13 2.74
CA LEU A 26 -7.36 15.08 3.83
C LEU A 26 -7.97 16.40 3.36
N LYS A 27 -8.83 16.96 4.20
CA LYS A 27 -9.92 17.88 3.84
C LYS A 27 -9.51 19.16 3.07
N ASP A 28 -8.22 19.41 2.88
CA ASP A 28 -7.68 20.65 2.30
C ASP A 28 -6.64 20.47 1.17
N ARG A 29 -6.40 19.26 0.61
CA ARG A 29 -5.31 19.09 -0.37
C ARG A 29 -5.72 18.47 -1.70
N ASP A 30 -5.56 19.25 -2.77
CA ASP A 30 -5.61 18.80 -4.15
C ASP A 30 -4.55 17.69 -4.38
N PRO A 31 -4.95 16.46 -4.76
CA PRO A 31 -4.02 15.36 -5.01
C PRO A 31 -3.02 15.64 -6.14
N THR A 32 -3.28 16.62 -7.01
CA THR A 32 -2.37 17.03 -8.09
C THR A 32 -1.26 17.99 -7.65
N SER A 33 -1.39 18.60 -6.46
CA SER A 33 -0.47 19.64 -5.95
C SER A 33 0.84 19.14 -5.34
N ARG A 34 0.95 17.84 -5.02
CA ARG A 34 2.21 17.25 -4.52
C ARG A 34 3.26 17.43 -5.60
N THR A 35 4.50 17.78 -5.32
CA THR A 35 5.53 18.04 -6.36
C THR A 35 6.66 17.00 -6.33
N GLY A 36 6.79 16.24 -5.24
CA GLY A 36 7.83 15.23 -5.08
C GLY A 36 7.55 13.89 -5.80
N PRO A 37 8.56 13.01 -5.89
CA PRO A 37 8.42 11.65 -6.42
C PRO A 37 7.51 10.81 -5.52
N ASP A 38 6.86 9.79 -6.08
CA ASP A 38 6.07 8.86 -5.26
C ASP A 38 7.00 8.01 -4.40
N VAL A 39 6.62 7.78 -3.15
CA VAL A 39 7.43 7.03 -2.18
C VAL A 39 6.71 5.73 -1.85
N ILE A 40 7.39 4.61 -2.01
CA ILE A 40 6.91 3.28 -1.62
C ILE A 40 7.83 2.77 -0.52
N CYS A 41 7.27 2.41 0.62
CA CYS A 41 8.01 1.97 1.80
C CYS A 41 7.58 0.55 2.16
N PHE A 42 8.46 -0.43 1.98
CA PHE A 42 8.24 -1.81 2.36
C PHE A 42 8.68 -2.02 3.80
N SER A 43 7.73 -2.41 4.67
CA SER A 43 7.94 -2.62 6.09
C SER A 43 7.38 -3.96 6.53
N HIS A 44 8.19 -4.70 7.30
CA HIS A 44 7.72 -5.89 8.01
C HIS A 44 6.88 -5.56 9.26
N LEU A 45 6.84 -4.28 9.65
CA LEU A 45 6.02 -3.80 10.76
C LEU A 45 4.78 -3.08 10.23
N ARG A 46 3.65 -3.28 10.89
CA ARG A 46 2.40 -2.57 10.61
C ARG A 46 2.52 -1.09 10.97
N TRP A 47 1.78 -0.26 10.24
CA TRP A 47 1.71 1.17 10.49
C TRP A 47 1.15 1.50 11.88
N ASP A 48 0.24 0.66 12.40
CA ASP A 48 -0.47 0.86 13.67
C ASP A 48 0.30 0.41 14.92
N PHE A 49 1.54 -0.07 14.77
CA PHE A 49 2.42 -0.37 15.91
C PHE A 49 3.10 0.91 16.45
N VAL A 50 3.89 0.74 17.52
CA VAL A 50 4.71 1.79 18.14
C VAL A 50 5.42 2.63 17.07
N LEU A 51 5.32 3.96 17.21
CA LEU A 51 5.94 4.90 16.28
C LEU A 51 7.47 4.77 16.28
N GLN A 52 8.04 4.46 15.12
CA GLN A 52 9.45 4.26 14.83
C GLN A 52 9.95 5.24 13.76
N ARG A 53 11.28 5.32 13.61
CA ARG A 53 11.95 6.18 12.62
C ARG A 53 11.38 6.09 11.19
N PRO A 54 11.01 4.90 10.68
CA PRO A 54 10.36 4.79 9.37
C PRO A 54 9.04 5.55 9.26
N GLN A 55 8.15 5.46 10.26
CA GLN A 55 6.86 6.16 10.24
C GLN A 55 7.07 7.68 10.29
N HIS A 56 8.02 8.18 11.11
CA HIS A 56 8.36 9.60 11.13
C HIS A 56 8.87 10.09 9.76
N LEU A 57 9.70 9.31 9.08
CA LEU A 57 10.22 9.66 7.76
C LEU A 57 9.10 9.66 6.71
N MET A 58 8.19 8.68 6.77
CA MET A 58 7.06 8.58 5.85
C MET A 58 6.05 9.70 6.03
N GLN A 59 5.74 10.08 7.28
CA GLN A 59 4.91 11.26 7.56
C GLN A 59 5.52 12.54 6.98
N ARG A 60 6.85 12.70 7.08
CA ARG A 60 7.55 13.85 6.49
C ARG A 60 7.44 13.87 4.96
N PHE A 61 7.69 12.74 4.30
CA PHE A 61 7.55 12.64 2.84
C PHE A 61 6.10 12.84 2.38
N ALA A 62 5.12 12.47 3.21
CA ALA A 62 3.71 12.64 2.88
C ALA A 62 3.28 14.11 2.77
N HIS A 63 4.11 15.06 3.24
CA HIS A 63 3.87 16.49 3.01
C HIS A 63 4.16 16.94 1.58
N THR A 64 5.06 16.29 0.85
CA THR A 64 5.52 16.73 -0.49
C THR A 64 5.27 15.71 -1.59
N SER A 65 5.10 14.44 -1.20
CA SER A 65 4.97 13.28 -2.08
C SER A 65 3.72 12.47 -1.75
N ARG A 66 3.33 11.57 -2.66
CA ARG A 66 2.38 10.49 -2.35
C ARG A 66 3.17 9.35 -1.71
N VAL A 67 2.70 8.82 -0.59
CA VAL A 67 3.41 7.80 0.18
C VAL A 67 2.55 6.56 0.33
N PHE A 68 3.07 5.43 -0.14
CA PHE A 68 2.50 4.10 0.03
C PHE A 68 3.36 3.31 1.03
N PHE A 69 2.73 2.83 2.10
CA PHE A 69 3.38 2.02 3.11
C PHE A 69 2.96 0.56 2.93
N VAL A 70 3.80 -0.23 2.30
CA VAL A 70 3.53 -1.64 2.00
C VAL A 70 3.90 -2.48 3.21
N GLU A 71 2.89 -3.12 3.79
CA GLU A 71 3.04 -3.97 4.95
C GLU A 71 3.25 -5.44 4.56
N GLU A 72 3.76 -6.24 5.49
CA GLU A 72 3.88 -7.68 5.34
C GLU A 72 2.52 -8.36 5.07
N ILE A 73 2.58 -9.51 4.39
CA ILE A 73 1.42 -10.32 4.02
C ILE A 73 0.57 -10.63 5.25
N ILE A 74 -0.74 -10.51 5.10
CA ILE A 74 -1.72 -10.97 6.09
C ILE A 74 -2.26 -12.33 5.63
N PRO A 75 -2.22 -13.34 6.50
CA PRO A 75 -2.95 -14.58 6.28
C PRO A 75 -4.44 -14.30 6.14
N THR A 76 -5.05 -14.75 5.05
CA THR A 76 -6.49 -14.68 4.84
C THR A 76 -7.00 -16.05 4.44
N ASP A 77 -8.25 -16.37 4.78
CA ASP A 77 -8.96 -17.56 4.30
C ASP A 77 -9.60 -17.32 2.93
N HIS A 78 -9.42 -16.14 2.35
CA HIS A 78 -9.92 -15.85 1.01
C HIS A 78 -9.15 -16.64 -0.05
N HIS A 79 -9.88 -17.23 -0.98
CA HIS A 79 -9.34 -18.12 -2.02
C HIS A 79 -8.58 -17.40 -3.13
N LEU A 80 -8.63 -16.06 -3.19
CA LEU A 80 -7.90 -15.25 -4.16
C LEU A 80 -7.01 -14.23 -3.44
N PRO A 81 -5.82 -13.91 -4.00
CA PRO A 81 -4.99 -12.84 -3.49
C PRO A 81 -5.65 -11.49 -3.75
N TYR A 82 -5.62 -10.58 -2.78
CA TYR A 82 -6.17 -9.24 -2.93
C TYR A 82 -5.36 -8.19 -2.15
N LEU A 83 -5.51 -6.93 -2.57
CA LEU A 83 -4.89 -5.78 -1.94
C LEU A 83 -5.92 -5.02 -1.11
N GLU A 84 -5.58 -4.74 0.14
CA GLU A 84 -6.36 -3.86 1.00
C GLU A 84 -5.64 -2.52 1.18
N PHE A 85 -6.40 -1.43 1.10
CA PHE A 85 -5.91 -0.08 1.29
C PHE A 85 -6.45 0.48 2.60
N HIS A 86 -5.54 0.89 3.47
CA HIS A 86 -5.87 1.41 4.80
C HIS A 86 -5.38 2.85 4.91
N ALA A 87 -6.31 3.76 5.19
CA ALA A 87 -6.02 5.16 5.47
C ALA A 87 -6.05 5.38 6.98
N PHE A 88 -5.09 6.11 7.53
CA PHE A 88 -5.04 6.43 8.95
C PHE A 88 -5.36 7.89 9.18
N GLU A 89 -6.22 8.14 10.17
CA GLU A 89 -6.59 9.50 10.56
C GLU A 89 -5.36 10.33 10.92
N GLY A 90 -5.35 11.60 10.52
CA GLY A 90 -4.22 12.51 10.76
C GLY A 90 -2.98 12.27 9.91
N THR A 91 -2.98 11.30 8.98
CA THR A 91 -1.83 11.05 8.09
C THR A 91 -2.25 11.03 6.62
N SER A 92 -1.32 11.38 5.72
CA SER A 92 -1.50 11.25 4.25
C SER A 92 -0.89 9.96 3.69
N VAL A 93 -0.43 9.08 4.57
CA VAL A 93 0.18 7.81 4.20
C VAL A 93 -0.93 6.79 3.98
N THR A 94 -0.90 6.08 2.84
CA THR A 94 -1.81 4.96 2.58
C THR A 94 -1.04 3.67 2.84
N ALA A 95 -1.47 2.88 3.83
CA ALA A 95 -0.93 1.54 3.97
C ALA A 95 -1.58 0.59 2.98
N VAL A 96 -0.76 -0.26 2.37
CA VAL A 96 -1.18 -1.29 1.44
C VAL A 96 -0.84 -2.63 2.07
N ARG A 97 -1.85 -3.45 2.24
CA ARG A 97 -1.73 -4.81 2.80
C ARG A 97 -2.02 -5.80 1.69
N HIS A 98 -1.15 -6.80 1.59
CA HIS A 98 -1.34 -7.89 0.65
C HIS A 98 -1.95 -9.06 1.44
N ALA A 99 -3.17 -9.45 1.09
CA ALA A 99 -3.82 -10.60 1.70
C ALA A 99 -3.61 -11.81 0.78
N CYS A 100 -3.09 -12.91 1.34
CA CYS A 100 -2.86 -14.15 0.61
C CYS A 100 -3.14 -15.37 1.49
N LEU A 101 -3.74 -16.39 0.89
CA LEU A 101 -3.91 -17.71 1.50
C LEU A 101 -2.51 -18.36 1.64
N ILE A 102 -2.01 -18.51 2.87
CA ILE A 102 -0.68 -19.10 3.11
C ILE A 102 -0.68 -20.64 3.11
N THR A 103 -1.82 -21.29 2.87
CA THR A 103 -1.82 -22.76 2.79
C THR A 103 -1.13 -23.23 1.49
N PRO A 104 -0.22 -24.22 1.57
CA PRO A 104 0.61 -24.64 0.44
C PRO A 104 -0.16 -25.35 -0.69
N THR A 105 -1.49 -25.48 -0.62
CA THR A 105 -2.30 -26.29 -1.54
C THR A 105 -2.90 -25.51 -2.71
N CYS A 106 -2.75 -24.18 -2.77
CA CYS A 106 -3.36 -23.36 -3.82
C CYS A 106 -2.39 -22.75 -4.83
N ALA A 107 -1.11 -23.12 -4.80
CA ALA A 107 -0.21 -22.85 -5.92
C ALA A 107 -0.75 -23.58 -7.17
N ALA A 108 -1.51 -22.85 -7.98
CA ALA A 108 -2.09 -23.26 -9.26
C ALA A 108 -2.98 -24.52 -9.21
N ARG A 109 -4.21 -24.37 -8.71
CA ARG A 109 -5.29 -25.22 -9.24
C ARG A 109 -5.79 -24.59 -10.53
N ASP A 110 -5.76 -25.34 -11.62
CA ASP A 110 -6.43 -24.94 -12.86
C ASP A 110 -7.95 -24.81 -12.63
N ALA A 111 -8.69 -24.27 -13.61
CA ALA A 111 -10.15 -24.18 -13.55
C ALA A 111 -10.85 -25.55 -13.36
N ALA A 112 -10.11 -26.66 -13.44
CA ALA A 112 -10.56 -28.03 -13.21
C ALA A 112 -10.14 -28.60 -11.84
N GLY A 113 -9.55 -27.81 -10.95
CA GLY A 113 -9.30 -28.17 -9.56
C GLY A 113 -8.18 -29.19 -9.32
N ARG A 114 -7.33 -29.47 -10.31
CA ARG A 114 -6.21 -30.42 -10.15
C ARG A 114 -4.93 -29.71 -9.70
N VAL A 115 -4.18 -30.40 -8.83
CA VAL A 115 -2.87 -29.99 -8.32
C VAL A 115 -1.82 -30.46 -9.33
N ALA A 116 -0.94 -29.56 -9.78
CA ALA A 116 0.21 -29.90 -10.62
C ALA A 116 1.28 -30.67 -9.81
#